data_AF-A0AAD9B726-F1
#
_entry.id   AF-A0AAD9B726-F1
#
_cell.length_a   1.000
_cell.length_b   1.000
_cell.length_c   1.000
_cell.angle_alpha   90.00
_cell.angle_beta   90.00
_cell.angle_gamma   90.00
#
_symmetry.space_group_name_H-M   'P 1'
#
loop_
_entity.id
_entity.type
_entity.pdbx_description
1 polymer ?
#
loop_
_entity_poly.entity_id
_entity_poly.type
_entity_poly.pdbx_seq_one_letter_code
_entity_poly.pdbx_strand_id
1 'polypeptide(L)'
;MATSSSTCTQDSSTEKERLLSQFAGYGSRDLLAPRPSSLLGAPRPSLLGSEGRKPFKLGLQLLKIIIVTVQLVLFGLSNQMVVTFKEENTAAFKHLFLQGYQDGAAQSVHTQRELYSRIHYAVQQYMALPQISLGQYAYVLVPRFYRKGTIDPSNDTFDIDPHVDTECIGLNPPTYSPAPGNSDYKNFTLKFYKLINVTIDFQLKAINIQTIINNEIPDCYTFAITIVMDNKAHSGKVKIHLQNQASIQECRDPNVSGHAESYALEFFDVCVAFVCLMSLLLCGRSVLRGVLLQHEYVQFFKHRLIRRSKTSSSYDMCGILLGTSTLLVWVGVIRYFSFFQKYNILIVTLRAAFPNVIRFCCCVAAIYMGYCFCGWVVLGPYHAKFRSLSMVSQCLFSLINGDDMFVTFTEMEQSGPLVWIFSQVYLYTFISLFIYMVLSLFIALITGAYDTIMAQTKEQVRVSALHLFISECADTPSSGKFRGPERSSCSFLCCSGTLNASIERSD
;
A
#
# COMPACT_ATOMS: atom_id res chain seq x y z
N MET A 1 -29.22 -54.94 39.19
CA MET A 1 -29.02 -54.81 40.66
C MET A 1 -27.52 -54.88 40.94
N ALA A 2 -27.06 -54.30 42.06
CA ALA A 2 -25.72 -54.45 42.65
C ALA A 2 -24.50 -54.34 41.69
N THR A 3 -23.95 -53.14 41.45
CA THR A 3 -22.87 -52.48 42.24
C THR A 3 -21.48 -53.12 42.13
N SER A 4 -20.54 -52.38 41.52
CA SER A 4 -19.09 -52.59 41.61
C SER A 4 -18.42 -51.32 42.11
N SER A 5 -17.62 -51.39 43.18
CA SER A 5 -17.07 -50.23 43.89
C SER A 5 -15.53 -50.24 43.95
N SER A 6 -14.90 -49.13 43.56
CA SER A 6 -13.48 -48.84 43.83
C SER A 6 -13.19 -47.36 43.67
N THR A 7 -12.57 -46.71 44.66
CA THR A 7 -12.29 -45.27 44.66
C THR A 7 -10.99 -44.96 45.40
N CYS A 8 -10.13 -44.09 44.83
CA CYS A 8 -8.99 -43.39 45.47
C CYS A 8 -7.80 -44.27 45.94
N THR A 9 -6.52 -43.82 46.00
CA THR A 9 -5.82 -42.61 45.51
C THR A 9 -4.28 -42.83 45.56
N GLN A 10 -3.50 -42.08 44.74
CA GLN A 10 -2.06 -41.76 44.90
C GLN A 10 -1.04 -42.93 44.78
N ASP A 11 0.25 -42.72 44.45
CA ASP A 11 0.98 -41.48 44.11
C ASP A 11 2.09 -41.68 43.02
N SER A 12 2.76 -40.57 42.69
CA SER A 12 3.91 -40.32 41.81
C SER A 12 5.19 -41.14 42.09
N SER A 13 6.12 -41.11 41.11
CA SER A 13 7.57 -40.81 41.27
C SER A 13 8.60 -41.72 40.56
N THR A 14 8.24 -42.91 40.04
CA THR A 14 9.26 -43.94 39.68
C THR A 14 9.62 -44.11 38.20
N GLU A 15 8.93 -43.46 37.25
CA GLU A 15 9.15 -43.72 35.81
C GLU A 15 10.12 -42.74 35.12
N LYS A 16 10.34 -41.54 35.68
CA LYS A 16 11.22 -40.51 35.07
C LYS A 16 12.72 -40.80 35.18
N GLU A 17 13.16 -41.62 36.13
CA GLU A 17 14.59 -41.86 36.35
C GLU A 17 15.20 -42.96 35.46
N ARG A 18 14.37 -43.86 34.89
CA ARG A 18 14.86 -45.01 34.10
C ARG A 18 15.37 -44.66 32.70
N LEU A 19 15.10 -43.46 32.19
CA LEU A 19 15.53 -43.02 30.84
C LEU A 19 16.80 -42.16 30.83
N LEU A 20 17.43 -41.90 31.98
CA LEU A 20 18.62 -41.04 32.10
C LEU A 20 19.91 -41.78 32.51
N SER A 21 19.86 -43.10 32.69
CA SER A 21 20.96 -43.89 33.25
C SER A 21 21.76 -44.74 32.24
N GLN A 22 21.36 -44.78 30.97
CA GLN A 22 22.08 -45.51 29.91
C GLN A 22 22.74 -44.57 28.90
N PHE A 23 23.98 -44.16 29.18
CA PHE A 23 25.12 -44.09 28.24
C PHE A 23 26.34 -43.42 28.91
N ALA A 24 26.98 -44.13 29.85
CA ALA A 24 28.26 -43.74 30.45
C ALA A 24 29.09 -44.99 30.80
N GLY A 25 30.35 -45.04 30.36
CA GLY A 25 31.30 -46.12 30.71
C GLY A 25 32.53 -46.15 29.82
N TYR A 26 33.71 -46.35 30.42
CA TYR A 26 35.07 -46.42 29.81
C TYR A 26 35.48 -45.16 28.99
N GLY A 27 36.45 -44.32 29.40
CA GLY A 27 37.48 -44.39 30.46
C GLY A 27 38.85 -44.76 29.87
N SER A 28 39.98 -44.13 30.20
CA SER A 28 40.37 -43.19 31.29
C SER A 28 41.30 -42.08 30.69
N ARG A 29 42.18 -41.28 31.33
CA ARG A 29 42.79 -41.21 32.69
C ARG A 29 43.34 -39.80 32.99
N ASP A 30 43.55 -39.48 34.27
CA ASP A 30 43.93 -38.13 34.75
C ASP A 30 45.44 -37.79 34.70
N LEU A 31 45.73 -36.47 34.63
CA LEU A 31 46.93 -35.84 35.19
C LEU A 31 46.63 -34.35 35.52
N LEU A 32 47.02 -33.87 36.70
CA LEU A 32 46.55 -32.59 37.27
C LEU A 32 47.46 -31.38 36.95
N ALA A 33 46.85 -30.21 36.74
CA ALA A 33 47.43 -28.89 37.04
C ALA A 33 46.31 -27.83 37.27
N PRO A 34 46.40 -26.91 38.25
CA PRO A 34 45.33 -25.94 38.56
C PRO A 34 45.61 -24.48 38.17
N ARG A 35 44.51 -23.71 38.00
CA ARG A 35 44.41 -22.21 37.92
C ARG A 35 45.01 -21.52 36.66
N PRO A 36 44.67 -20.24 36.38
CA PRO A 36 43.71 -19.36 37.09
C PRO A 36 42.51 -18.90 36.25
N SER A 37 41.48 -18.43 36.94
CA SER A 37 40.31 -17.75 36.37
C SER A 37 40.56 -16.26 36.14
N SER A 38 40.97 -15.85 34.94
CA SER A 38 41.00 -14.42 34.55
C SER A 38 41.18 -14.18 33.05
N LEU A 39 40.09 -13.97 32.31
CA LEU A 39 40.11 -13.30 31.00
C LEU A 39 38.73 -12.68 30.68
N LEU A 40 38.49 -11.54 31.32
CA LEU A 40 37.24 -10.78 31.18
C LEU A 40 37.28 -9.94 29.89
N GLY A 41 36.26 -10.08 29.02
CA GLY A 41 35.97 -9.11 27.97
C GLY A 41 36.86 -9.14 26.72
N ALA A 42 36.74 -10.18 25.90
CA ALA A 42 37.10 -10.09 24.48
C ALA A 42 35.90 -9.52 23.67
N PRO A 43 35.98 -8.29 23.12
CA PRO A 43 34.93 -7.78 22.24
C PRO A 43 34.90 -8.57 20.93
N ARG A 44 33.71 -8.81 20.38
CA ARG A 44 33.57 -9.43 19.04
C ARG A 44 34.34 -8.59 18.01
N PRO A 45 35.24 -9.18 17.20
CA PRO A 45 35.88 -8.44 16.11
C PRO A 45 34.81 -8.00 15.12
N SER A 46 34.65 -6.68 14.97
CA SER A 46 33.84 -6.11 13.90
C SER A 46 34.53 -6.41 12.57
N LEU A 47 33.79 -7.03 11.63
CA LEU A 47 34.31 -7.50 10.34
C LEU A 47 34.51 -6.35 9.33
N LEU A 48 35.11 -5.26 9.80
CA LEU A 48 35.53 -4.06 9.07
C LEU A 48 37.05 -3.79 9.19
N GLY A 49 37.79 -4.56 10.02
CA GLY A 49 39.15 -4.21 10.45
C GLY A 49 40.28 -5.21 10.16
N SER A 50 40.02 -6.35 9.49
CA SER A 50 41.01 -7.43 9.33
C SER A 50 41.42 -7.76 7.89
N GLU A 51 40.80 -7.15 6.87
CA GLU A 51 41.30 -7.12 5.49
C GLU A 51 41.13 -5.71 4.90
N GLY A 52 42.07 -5.26 4.05
CA GLY A 52 42.14 -3.89 3.51
C GLY A 52 41.04 -3.49 2.50
N ARG A 53 39.87 -4.12 2.54
CA ARG A 53 38.81 -4.00 1.55
C ARG A 53 37.80 -2.90 1.93
N LYS A 54 38.08 -1.66 1.50
CA LYS A 54 37.23 -0.47 1.74
C LYS A 54 35.73 -0.79 1.51
N PRO A 55 34.81 -0.45 2.45
CA PRO A 55 33.40 -0.90 2.43
C PRO A 55 32.51 -0.11 1.45
N PHE A 56 32.96 0.06 0.21
CA PHE A 56 32.29 0.84 -0.85
C PHE A 56 30.81 0.45 -1.06
N LYS A 57 30.48 -0.84 -0.89
CA LYS A 57 29.10 -1.34 -0.98
C LYS A 57 28.18 -0.69 0.07
N LEU A 58 28.62 -0.54 1.31
CA LEU A 58 27.83 0.09 2.38
C LEU A 58 27.65 1.59 2.12
N GLY A 59 28.73 2.28 1.73
CA GLY A 59 28.67 3.70 1.37
C GLY A 59 27.70 3.99 0.21
N LEU A 60 27.76 3.19 -0.86
CA LEU A 60 26.84 3.32 -2.00
C LEU A 60 25.37 3.01 -1.61
N GLN A 61 25.14 2.07 -0.69
CA GLN A 61 23.79 1.77 -0.21
C GLN A 61 23.22 2.90 0.66
N LEU A 62 24.02 3.52 1.52
CA LEU A 62 23.63 4.71 2.29
C LEU A 62 23.38 5.92 1.38
N LEU A 63 24.25 6.14 0.39
CA LEU A 63 24.07 7.20 -0.62
C LEU A 63 22.76 7.00 -1.42
N LYS A 64 22.44 5.76 -1.81
CA LYS A 64 21.16 5.44 -2.46
C LYS A 64 19.95 5.82 -1.60
N ILE A 65 19.97 5.55 -0.28
CA ILE A 65 18.85 5.88 0.61
C ILE A 65 18.60 7.40 0.62
N ILE A 66 19.67 8.20 0.73
CA ILE A 66 19.58 9.66 0.70
C ILE A 66 19.02 10.15 -0.65
N ILE A 67 19.64 9.73 -1.75
CA ILE A 67 19.26 10.20 -3.10
C ILE A 67 17.81 9.84 -3.45
N VAL A 68 17.37 8.60 -3.20
CA VAL A 68 15.99 8.17 -3.47
C VAL A 68 14.98 8.89 -2.56
N THR A 69 15.33 9.17 -1.29
CA THR A 69 14.45 9.93 -0.40
C THR A 69 14.32 11.40 -0.85
N VAL A 70 15.42 12.03 -1.29
CA VAL A 70 15.37 13.39 -1.88
C VAL A 70 14.52 13.40 -3.16
N GLN A 71 14.67 12.39 -4.03
CA GLN A 71 13.84 12.25 -5.24
C GLN A 71 12.35 12.19 -4.89
N LEU A 72 11.96 11.35 -3.92
CA LEU A 72 10.57 11.23 -3.48
C LEU A 72 10.04 12.53 -2.87
N VAL A 73 10.85 13.29 -2.13
CA VAL A 73 10.44 14.58 -1.55
C VAL A 73 10.23 15.63 -2.63
N LEU A 74 11.15 15.75 -3.61
CA LEU A 74 11.00 16.69 -4.73
C LEU A 74 9.78 16.36 -5.60
N PHE A 75 9.62 15.10 -5.98
CA PHE A 75 8.42 14.61 -6.68
C PHE A 75 7.13 14.84 -5.86
N GLY A 76 7.20 14.58 -4.55
CA GLY A 76 6.07 14.77 -3.63
C GLY A 76 5.60 16.21 -3.53
N LEU A 77 6.52 17.18 -3.46
CA LEU A 77 6.19 18.61 -3.44
C LEU A 77 5.56 19.07 -4.76
N SER A 78 6.12 18.67 -5.90
CA SER A 78 5.54 18.97 -7.22
C SER A 78 4.14 18.37 -7.37
N ASN A 79 3.98 17.08 -7.06
CA ASN A 79 2.69 16.39 -7.12
C ASN A 79 1.66 16.99 -6.13
N GLN A 80 2.09 17.43 -4.94
CA GLN A 80 1.22 18.11 -3.98
C GLN A 80 0.64 19.40 -4.57
N MET A 81 1.45 20.25 -5.22
CA MET A 81 0.96 21.47 -5.86
C MET A 81 -0.07 21.18 -6.96
N VAL A 82 0.16 20.14 -7.78
CA VAL A 82 -0.78 19.71 -8.83
C VAL A 82 -2.10 19.22 -8.23
N VAL A 83 -2.06 18.46 -7.14
CA VAL A 83 -3.25 17.99 -6.42
C VAL A 83 -4.00 19.15 -5.77
N THR A 84 -3.32 20.02 -5.01
CA THR A 84 -3.94 21.19 -4.38
C THR A 84 -4.59 22.11 -5.41
N PHE A 85 -3.90 22.46 -6.50
CA PHE A 85 -4.47 23.29 -7.56
C PHE A 85 -5.72 22.65 -8.19
N LYS A 86 -5.71 21.33 -8.43
CA LYS A 86 -6.87 20.58 -8.92
C LYS A 86 -8.03 20.56 -7.90
N GLU A 87 -7.75 20.39 -6.62
CA GLU A 87 -8.77 20.34 -5.56
C GLU A 87 -9.40 21.71 -5.30
N GLU A 88 -8.61 22.77 -5.22
CA GLU A 88 -9.08 24.16 -5.07
C GLU A 88 -9.94 24.60 -6.25
N ASN A 89 -9.50 24.35 -7.49
CA ASN A 89 -10.33 24.60 -8.68
C ASN A 89 -11.63 23.77 -8.63
N THR A 90 -11.57 22.51 -8.19
CA THR A 90 -12.77 21.67 -8.07
C THR A 90 -13.73 22.16 -6.98
N ALA A 91 -13.22 22.71 -5.87
CA ALA A 91 -14.03 23.36 -4.84
C ALA A 91 -14.68 24.65 -5.36
N ALA A 92 -13.91 25.50 -6.06
CA ALA A 92 -14.43 26.70 -6.72
C ALA A 92 -15.53 26.36 -7.74
N PHE A 93 -15.35 25.33 -8.58
CA PHE A 93 -16.38 24.89 -9.52
C PHE A 93 -17.65 24.38 -8.82
N LYS A 94 -17.55 23.70 -7.66
CA LYS A 94 -18.75 23.33 -6.88
C LYS A 94 -19.50 24.57 -6.40
N HIS A 95 -18.80 25.54 -5.79
CA HIS A 95 -19.41 26.79 -5.31
C HIS A 95 -19.96 27.67 -6.43
N LEU A 96 -19.36 27.66 -7.62
CA LEU A 96 -19.83 28.41 -8.80
C LEU A 96 -21.04 27.77 -9.49
N PHE A 97 -21.04 26.45 -9.74
CA PHE A 97 -22.06 25.80 -10.57
C PHE A 97 -23.19 25.14 -9.79
N LEU A 98 -22.97 24.77 -8.52
CA LEU A 98 -24.00 24.13 -7.69
C LEU A 98 -24.66 25.17 -6.79
N GLN A 99 -25.85 25.63 -7.20
CA GLN A 99 -26.68 26.59 -6.44
C GLN A 99 -26.82 26.14 -4.97
N GLY A 100 -26.41 26.96 -4.01
CA GLY A 100 -26.54 26.63 -2.58
C GLY A 100 -25.71 25.42 -2.14
N TYR A 101 -24.50 25.28 -2.67
CA TYR A 101 -23.53 24.30 -2.19
C TYR A 101 -23.03 24.63 -0.76
N GLN A 102 -22.71 23.59 -0.01
CA GLN A 102 -22.12 23.65 1.33
C GLN A 102 -21.12 22.50 1.45
N ASP A 103 -19.95 22.77 2.02
CA ASP A 103 -18.89 21.77 2.11
C ASP A 103 -19.25 20.63 3.08
N GLY A 104 -18.94 19.40 2.67
CA GLY A 104 -19.34 18.18 3.37
C GLY A 104 -20.80 17.74 3.16
N ALA A 105 -21.70 18.62 2.70
CA ALA A 105 -23.11 18.31 2.54
C ALA A 105 -23.43 17.57 1.22
N ALA A 106 -24.16 16.46 1.30
CA ALA A 106 -24.60 15.70 0.13
C ALA A 106 -25.76 16.39 -0.60
N GLN A 107 -25.47 17.04 -1.73
CA GLN A 107 -26.47 17.71 -2.57
C GLN A 107 -27.48 16.71 -3.16
N SER A 108 -28.76 16.96 -2.90
CA SER A 108 -29.86 16.18 -3.47
C SER A 108 -31.13 17.01 -3.62
N VAL A 109 -31.88 16.74 -4.68
CA VAL A 109 -33.09 17.45 -5.07
C VAL A 109 -34.30 16.54 -4.95
N HIS A 110 -35.40 17.11 -4.46
CA HIS A 110 -36.64 16.38 -4.15
C HIS A 110 -37.86 16.83 -4.96
N THR A 111 -37.76 17.92 -5.75
CA THR A 111 -38.87 18.39 -6.60
C THR A 111 -38.44 18.65 -8.03
N GLN A 112 -39.35 18.44 -8.99
CA GLN A 112 -39.08 18.67 -10.41
C GLN A 112 -38.71 20.13 -10.71
N ARG A 113 -39.45 21.08 -10.11
CA ARG A 113 -39.20 22.53 -10.22
C ARG A 113 -37.81 22.92 -9.73
N GLU A 114 -37.37 22.32 -8.62
CA GLU A 114 -36.03 22.53 -8.10
C GLU A 114 -34.96 21.95 -9.04
N LEU A 115 -35.17 20.76 -9.63
CA LEU A 115 -34.19 20.19 -10.57
C LEU A 115 -34.00 21.09 -11.79
N TYR A 116 -35.09 21.58 -12.38
CA TYR A 116 -35.01 22.59 -13.44
C TYR A 116 -34.28 23.86 -12.97
N SER A 117 -34.53 24.34 -11.74
CA SER A 117 -33.80 25.50 -11.17
C SER A 117 -32.30 25.25 -11.07
N ARG A 118 -31.86 24.08 -10.58
CA ARG A 118 -30.42 23.75 -10.48
C ARG A 118 -29.76 23.66 -11.86
N ILE A 119 -30.44 23.08 -12.86
CA ILE A 119 -29.94 23.03 -14.25
C ILE A 119 -29.82 24.44 -14.85
N HIS A 120 -30.88 25.25 -14.75
CA HIS A 120 -30.88 26.62 -15.27
C HIS A 120 -29.84 27.51 -14.59
N TYR A 121 -29.63 27.35 -13.27
CA TYR A 121 -28.56 28.05 -12.55
C TYR A 121 -27.17 27.67 -13.07
N ALA A 122 -26.86 26.37 -13.18
CA ALA A 122 -25.55 25.91 -13.69
C ALA A 122 -25.28 26.43 -15.12
N VAL A 123 -26.29 26.37 -15.99
CA VAL A 123 -26.22 26.92 -17.35
C VAL A 123 -26.06 28.45 -17.36
N GLN A 124 -26.76 29.18 -16.48
CA GLN A 124 -26.66 30.63 -16.39
C GLN A 124 -25.28 31.08 -15.89
N GLN A 125 -24.71 30.40 -14.89
CA GLN A 125 -23.35 30.68 -14.41
C GLN A 125 -22.30 30.37 -15.48
N TYR A 126 -22.47 29.28 -16.23
CA TYR A 126 -21.64 28.99 -17.40
C TYR A 126 -21.74 30.09 -18.48
N MET A 127 -22.94 30.59 -18.78
CA MET A 127 -23.13 31.69 -19.74
C MET A 127 -22.62 33.06 -19.23
N ALA A 128 -22.44 33.24 -17.92
CA ALA A 128 -21.85 34.45 -17.32
C ALA A 128 -20.31 34.41 -17.28
N LEU A 129 -19.69 33.22 -17.23
CA LEU A 129 -18.23 33.04 -17.19
C LEU A 129 -17.43 33.77 -18.28
N PRO A 130 -17.91 33.94 -19.53
CA PRO A 130 -17.24 34.77 -20.54
C PRO A 130 -17.15 36.27 -20.22
N GLN A 131 -17.96 36.79 -19.27
CA GLN A 131 -17.84 38.16 -18.75
C GLN A 131 -16.82 38.27 -17.60
N ILE A 132 -16.31 37.14 -17.11
CA ILE A 132 -15.36 37.03 -15.99
C ILE A 132 -14.01 36.45 -16.47
N SER A 133 -13.98 35.73 -17.59
CA SER A 133 -12.80 35.08 -18.16
C SER A 133 -12.80 35.16 -19.69
N LEU A 134 -11.63 35.44 -20.29
CA LEU A 134 -11.46 35.74 -21.72
C LEU A 134 -11.48 34.49 -22.64
N GLY A 135 -12.25 33.45 -22.28
CA GLY A 135 -12.25 32.15 -22.94
C GLY A 135 -13.51 31.87 -23.77
N GLN A 136 -13.34 31.21 -24.90
CA GLN A 136 -14.41 30.75 -25.78
C GLN A 136 -14.61 29.24 -25.58
N TYR A 137 -15.76 28.83 -25.03
CA TYR A 137 -16.01 27.47 -24.54
C TYR A 137 -17.37 26.94 -25.01
N ALA A 138 -17.46 25.71 -25.51
CA ALA A 138 -18.74 25.05 -25.83
C ALA A 138 -19.18 24.10 -24.70
N TYR A 139 -20.49 23.97 -24.48
CA TYR A 139 -21.05 22.98 -23.55
C TYR A 139 -22.07 22.06 -24.23
N VAL A 140 -22.23 20.86 -23.66
CA VAL A 140 -23.21 19.87 -24.09
C VAL A 140 -24.03 19.42 -22.89
N LEU A 141 -25.33 19.66 -22.95
CA LEU A 141 -26.30 19.12 -22.01
C LEU A 141 -26.76 17.75 -22.54
N VAL A 142 -26.52 16.68 -21.78
CA VAL A 142 -26.82 15.29 -22.18
C VAL A 142 -27.75 14.61 -21.16
N PRO A 143 -29.08 14.83 -21.25
CA PRO A 143 -30.04 13.92 -20.66
C PRO A 143 -29.94 12.50 -21.26
N ARG A 144 -30.03 11.49 -20.38
CA ARG A 144 -30.12 10.07 -20.76
C ARG A 144 -31.43 9.47 -20.28
N PHE A 145 -32.14 8.82 -21.19
CA PHE A 145 -33.45 8.24 -20.95
C PHE A 145 -33.44 6.74 -21.27
N TYR A 146 -34.31 5.96 -20.62
CA TYR A 146 -34.71 4.67 -21.19
C TYR A 146 -35.45 4.93 -22.50
N ARG A 147 -35.21 4.11 -23.53
CA ARG A 147 -35.76 4.27 -24.87
C ARG A 147 -37.29 4.26 -24.86
N LYS A 148 -37.84 3.15 -24.37
CA LYS A 148 -39.24 3.00 -23.95
C LYS A 148 -39.30 2.97 -22.43
N GLY A 149 -40.36 3.53 -21.85
CA GLY A 149 -40.55 3.56 -20.41
C GLY A 149 -41.92 4.11 -20.08
N THR A 150 -42.88 3.24 -19.82
CA THR A 150 -44.16 3.56 -19.18
C THR A 150 -44.20 2.85 -17.83
N ILE A 151 -44.48 3.59 -16.77
CA ILE A 151 -44.56 3.08 -15.40
C ILE A 151 -45.85 3.65 -14.81
N ASP A 152 -46.81 2.78 -14.53
CA ASP A 152 -48.08 3.13 -13.90
C ASP A 152 -48.21 2.44 -12.53
N PRO A 153 -47.85 3.14 -11.43
CA PRO A 153 -47.95 2.61 -10.08
C PRO A 153 -49.39 2.59 -9.54
N SER A 154 -50.40 2.99 -10.32
CA SER A 154 -51.81 2.80 -9.97
C SER A 154 -52.39 1.50 -10.55
N ASN A 155 -51.74 0.94 -11.57
CA ASN A 155 -52.12 -0.30 -12.25
C ASN A 155 -51.05 -1.41 -12.11
N ASP A 156 -50.07 -1.24 -11.21
CA ASP A 156 -48.91 -2.13 -10.99
C ASP A 156 -48.17 -2.59 -12.27
N THR A 157 -48.22 -1.78 -13.33
CA THR A 157 -47.70 -2.13 -14.66
C THR A 157 -46.53 -1.27 -15.08
N PHE A 158 -45.52 -1.90 -15.68
CA PHE A 158 -44.39 -1.21 -16.29
C PHE A 158 -43.94 -1.90 -17.57
N ASP A 159 -43.47 -1.10 -18.53
CA ASP A 159 -42.89 -1.54 -19.81
C ASP A 159 -41.71 -0.60 -20.10
N ILE A 160 -40.51 -1.14 -19.93
CA ILE A 160 -39.24 -0.39 -19.98
C ILE A 160 -38.28 -1.13 -20.91
N ASP A 161 -37.79 -0.44 -21.94
CA ASP A 161 -36.68 -0.91 -22.75
C ASP A 161 -35.37 -0.45 -22.08
N PRO A 162 -34.48 -1.38 -21.65
CA PRO A 162 -33.23 -1.02 -20.98
C PRO A 162 -32.20 -0.33 -21.89
N HIS A 163 -32.45 -0.24 -23.20
CA HIS A 163 -31.62 0.58 -24.09
C HIS A 163 -31.71 2.06 -23.69
N VAL A 164 -30.54 2.72 -23.66
CA VAL A 164 -30.41 4.12 -23.26
C VAL A 164 -30.37 5.01 -24.50
N ASP A 165 -31.40 5.82 -24.69
CA ASP A 165 -31.38 6.92 -25.65
C ASP A 165 -30.70 8.14 -25.01
N THR A 166 -29.78 8.76 -25.76
CA THR A 166 -29.05 9.97 -25.34
C THR A 166 -29.36 11.12 -26.30
N GLU A 167 -29.95 12.20 -25.80
CA GLU A 167 -30.32 13.37 -26.59
C GLU A 167 -29.39 14.53 -26.19
N CYS A 168 -28.48 14.93 -27.07
CA CYS A 168 -27.42 15.89 -26.76
C CYS A 168 -27.81 17.31 -27.23
N ILE A 169 -28.09 18.21 -26.29
CA ILE A 169 -28.33 19.63 -26.57
C ILE A 169 -26.98 20.37 -26.47
N GLY A 170 -26.30 20.50 -27.61
CA GLY A 170 -25.09 21.30 -27.73
C GLY A 170 -25.40 22.80 -27.83
N LEU A 171 -24.79 23.61 -26.97
CA LEU A 171 -25.06 25.04 -26.87
C LEU A 171 -23.73 25.82 -26.83
N ASN A 172 -23.63 26.81 -27.70
CA ASN A 172 -22.49 27.70 -27.80
C ASN A 172 -22.80 29.03 -27.10
N PRO A 173 -21.85 29.64 -26.37
CA PRO A 173 -22.03 30.97 -25.81
C PRO A 173 -22.14 32.01 -26.93
N PRO A 174 -22.91 33.08 -26.75
CA PRO A 174 -23.06 34.12 -27.76
C PRO A 174 -21.71 34.80 -28.02
N THR A 175 -21.21 34.70 -29.25
CA THR A 175 -20.14 35.58 -29.75
C THR A 175 -20.58 37.03 -29.62
N TYR A 176 -19.65 37.89 -29.18
CA TYR A 176 -19.82 39.33 -28.89
C TYR A 176 -20.63 40.06 -29.98
N SER A 177 -21.95 40.12 -29.80
CA SER A 177 -22.91 40.69 -30.74
C SER A 177 -24.16 41.13 -29.97
N PRO A 178 -24.63 42.38 -30.12
CA PRO A 178 -25.71 42.93 -29.30
C PRO A 178 -27.12 42.47 -29.71
N ALA A 179 -27.25 41.50 -30.63
CA ALA A 179 -28.53 40.90 -30.97
C ALA A 179 -29.06 40.05 -29.79
N PRO A 180 -30.37 40.10 -29.47
CA PRO A 180 -30.95 39.26 -28.42
C PRO A 180 -30.91 37.79 -28.86
N GLY A 181 -29.92 37.03 -28.35
CA GLY A 181 -29.73 35.63 -28.67
C GLY A 181 -30.96 34.78 -28.31
N ASN A 182 -31.44 33.99 -29.26
CA ASN A 182 -32.66 33.20 -29.11
C ASN A 182 -32.52 32.20 -27.95
N SER A 183 -33.39 32.29 -26.94
CA SER A 183 -33.18 31.60 -25.65
C SER A 183 -33.65 30.14 -25.64
N ASP A 184 -33.30 29.37 -26.67
CA ASP A 184 -33.71 27.96 -26.84
C ASP A 184 -33.25 27.04 -25.70
N TYR A 185 -32.18 27.42 -24.98
CA TYR A 185 -31.70 26.71 -23.79
C TYR A 185 -32.73 26.63 -22.63
N LYS A 186 -33.86 27.36 -22.72
CA LYS A 186 -34.99 27.28 -21.77
C LYS A 186 -36.07 26.27 -22.18
N ASN A 187 -36.06 25.77 -23.42
CA ASN A 187 -37.18 25.04 -24.03
C ASN A 187 -37.02 23.49 -23.98
N PHE A 188 -36.24 22.95 -23.04
CA PHE A 188 -36.06 21.50 -22.87
C PHE A 188 -37.07 20.90 -21.89
N THR A 189 -37.64 19.72 -22.20
CA THR A 189 -38.63 19.02 -21.36
C THR A 189 -38.10 17.66 -20.90
N LEU A 190 -37.80 17.53 -19.61
CA LEU A 190 -37.34 16.28 -19.01
C LEU A 190 -38.51 15.31 -18.75
N LYS A 191 -38.46 14.13 -19.37
CA LYS A 191 -39.45 13.05 -19.17
C LYS A 191 -39.08 12.20 -17.94
N PHE A 192 -39.32 12.76 -16.74
CA PHE A 192 -38.90 12.19 -15.44
C PHE A 192 -39.18 10.69 -15.25
N TYR A 193 -40.34 10.20 -15.73
CA TYR A 193 -40.72 8.79 -15.62
C TYR A 193 -39.75 7.82 -16.32
N LYS A 194 -38.99 8.28 -17.32
CA LYS A 194 -37.95 7.49 -18.02
C LYS A 194 -36.54 8.08 -17.93
N LEU A 195 -36.31 9.03 -17.02
CA LEU A 195 -35.04 9.75 -16.86
C LEU A 195 -34.06 8.97 -15.98
N ILE A 196 -32.91 8.57 -16.53
CA ILE A 196 -31.86 7.83 -15.82
C ILE A 196 -30.92 8.80 -15.11
N ASN A 197 -30.33 9.72 -15.88
CA ASN A 197 -29.56 10.86 -15.36
C ASN A 197 -29.55 12.02 -16.36
N VAL A 198 -29.17 13.20 -15.88
CA VAL A 198 -28.75 14.33 -16.72
C VAL A 198 -27.27 14.55 -16.46
N THR A 199 -26.46 14.70 -17.51
CA THR A 199 -25.10 15.26 -17.37
C THR A 199 -25.00 16.62 -18.06
N ILE A 200 -24.34 17.57 -17.41
CA ILE A 200 -23.94 18.85 -18.00
C ILE A 200 -22.43 18.79 -18.16
N ASP A 201 -21.97 18.72 -19.41
CA ASP A 201 -20.58 18.40 -19.76
C ASP A 201 -19.95 19.60 -20.50
N PHE A 202 -18.87 20.15 -19.94
CA PHE A 202 -18.15 21.29 -20.52
C PHE A 202 -16.66 21.27 -20.17
N GLN A 203 -15.87 22.08 -20.89
CA GLN A 203 -14.43 22.21 -20.67
C GLN A 203 -14.06 23.66 -20.36
N LEU A 204 -13.28 23.87 -19.30
CA LEU A 204 -12.63 25.14 -18.97
C LEU A 204 -11.12 25.00 -19.11
N LYS A 205 -10.44 26.10 -19.45
CA LYS A 205 -8.97 26.17 -19.46
C LYS A 205 -8.47 27.13 -18.39
N ALA A 206 -7.37 26.74 -17.75
CA ALA A 206 -6.67 27.51 -16.73
C ALA A 206 -5.16 27.32 -16.88
N ILE A 207 -4.38 28.24 -16.30
CA ILE A 207 -2.92 28.18 -16.26
C ILE A 207 -2.52 28.18 -14.79
N ASN A 208 -1.66 27.25 -14.37
CA ASN A 208 -1.20 27.23 -12.98
C ASN A 208 -0.01 28.20 -12.78
N ILE A 209 -0.33 29.45 -12.46
CA ILE A 209 0.65 30.53 -12.23
C ILE A 209 1.53 30.28 -10.99
N GLN A 210 1.10 29.44 -10.04
CA GLN A 210 1.84 29.16 -8.80
C GLN A 210 3.20 28.48 -9.05
N THR A 211 3.34 27.73 -10.15
CA THR A 211 4.59 27.09 -10.61
C THR A 211 5.75 28.07 -10.79
N ILE A 212 5.47 29.29 -11.23
CA ILE A 212 6.47 30.35 -11.47
C ILE A 212 7.18 30.74 -10.15
N ILE A 213 6.51 30.61 -9.00
CA ILE A 213 7.11 30.87 -7.68
C ILE A 213 8.24 29.87 -7.35
N ASN A 214 8.17 28.67 -7.93
CA ASN A 214 9.19 27.63 -7.79
C ASN A 214 10.21 27.59 -8.96
N ASN A 215 10.19 28.60 -9.84
CA ASN A 215 10.94 28.66 -11.10
C ASN A 215 10.61 27.52 -12.10
N GLU A 216 9.40 26.96 -12.05
CA GLU A 216 8.90 25.98 -13.01
C GLU A 216 8.05 26.67 -14.11
N ILE A 217 8.09 26.15 -15.34
CA ILE A 217 7.30 26.68 -16.46
C ILE A 217 5.82 26.32 -16.23
N PRO A 218 4.88 27.28 -16.41
CA PRO A 218 3.47 27.03 -16.08
C PRO A 218 2.77 26.12 -17.09
N ASP A 219 2.18 25.04 -16.58
CA ASP A 219 1.32 24.11 -17.30
C ASP A 219 -0.04 24.72 -17.70
N CYS A 220 -0.53 24.32 -18.88
CA CYS A 220 -1.86 24.62 -19.40
C CYS A 220 -2.85 23.49 -19.02
N TYR A 221 -3.74 23.77 -18.07
CA TYR A 221 -4.75 22.84 -17.60
C TYR A 221 -6.03 22.96 -18.45
N THR A 222 -6.57 21.82 -18.90
CA THR A 222 -7.93 21.73 -19.43
C THR A 222 -8.75 20.84 -18.50
N PHE A 223 -9.68 21.45 -17.77
CA PHE A 223 -10.62 20.81 -16.84
C PHE A 223 -11.88 20.39 -17.60
N ALA A 224 -12.14 19.09 -17.72
CA ALA A 224 -13.42 18.56 -18.17
C ALA A 224 -14.35 18.41 -16.94
N ILE A 225 -15.40 19.22 -16.90
CA ILE A 225 -16.34 19.32 -15.78
C ILE A 225 -17.65 18.66 -16.19
N THR A 226 -18.09 17.70 -15.38
CA THR A 226 -19.28 16.89 -15.60
C THR A 226 -20.17 16.99 -14.37
N ILE A 227 -21.28 17.72 -14.48
CA ILE A 227 -22.29 17.81 -13.41
C ILE A 227 -23.30 16.70 -13.63
N VAL A 228 -23.32 15.70 -12.74
CA VAL A 228 -24.20 14.52 -12.84
C VAL A 228 -25.37 14.67 -11.88
N MET A 229 -26.59 14.58 -12.44
CA MET A 229 -27.84 14.50 -11.69
C MET A 229 -28.39 13.08 -11.83
N ASP A 230 -28.09 12.23 -10.85
CA ASP A 230 -28.37 10.79 -10.88
C ASP A 230 -29.75 10.46 -10.31
N ASN A 231 -30.60 9.84 -11.13
CA ASN A 231 -31.96 9.40 -10.81
C ASN A 231 -32.14 7.87 -10.96
N LYS A 232 -31.07 7.07 -11.14
CA LYS A 232 -31.14 5.62 -11.42
C LYS A 232 -31.98 4.80 -10.44
N ALA A 233 -32.10 5.26 -9.19
CA ALA A 233 -32.89 4.59 -8.15
C ALA A 233 -34.39 4.91 -8.21
N HIS A 234 -34.82 5.90 -9.02
CA HIS A 234 -36.19 6.41 -9.18
C HIS A 234 -36.94 6.73 -7.86
N SER A 235 -36.22 6.87 -6.75
CA SER A 235 -36.76 6.92 -5.38
C SER A 235 -37.24 8.32 -4.94
N GLY A 236 -37.67 9.17 -5.88
CA GLY A 236 -38.04 10.57 -5.61
C GLY A 236 -36.91 11.48 -5.10
N LYS A 237 -35.65 11.00 -5.11
CA LYS A 237 -34.47 11.74 -4.63
C LYS A 237 -33.35 11.70 -5.67
N VAL A 238 -33.19 12.80 -6.40
CA VAL A 238 -32.11 12.96 -7.39
C VAL A 238 -30.83 13.39 -6.67
N LYS A 239 -29.72 12.70 -6.88
CA LYS A 239 -28.41 13.04 -6.28
C LYS A 239 -27.61 13.90 -7.25
N ILE A 240 -27.11 15.05 -6.81
CA ILE A 240 -26.31 15.95 -7.65
C ILE A 240 -24.84 15.89 -7.21
N HIS A 241 -23.93 15.65 -8.14
CA HIS A 241 -22.49 15.71 -7.89
C HIS A 241 -21.72 16.25 -9.09
N LEU A 242 -20.69 17.05 -8.82
CA LEU A 242 -19.77 17.58 -9.83
C LEU A 242 -18.51 16.72 -9.85
N GLN A 243 -18.17 16.20 -11.03
CA GLN A 243 -16.91 15.52 -11.31
C GLN A 243 -16.01 16.45 -12.13
N ASN A 244 -14.71 16.46 -11.85
CA ASN A 244 -13.72 17.24 -12.60
C ASN A 244 -12.54 16.34 -13.00
N GLN A 245 -12.30 16.22 -14.30
CA GLN A 245 -11.16 15.51 -14.87
C GLN A 245 -10.18 16.54 -15.45
N ALA A 246 -9.07 16.76 -14.74
CA ALA A 246 -7.98 17.61 -15.20
C ALA A 246 -7.13 16.87 -16.26
N SER A 247 -6.83 17.54 -17.36
CA SER A 247 -5.79 17.15 -18.30
C SER A 247 -4.72 18.25 -18.35
N ILE A 248 -3.46 17.84 -18.26
CA ILE A 248 -2.29 18.72 -18.18
C ILE A 248 -1.58 18.66 -19.54
N GLN A 249 -1.24 19.82 -20.09
CA GLN A 249 -0.55 19.96 -21.37
C GLN A 249 0.44 21.13 -21.27
N GLU A 250 1.61 20.98 -21.91
CA GLU A 250 2.57 22.07 -22.06
C GLU A 250 1.93 23.25 -22.81
N CYS A 251 2.11 24.48 -22.31
CA CYS A 251 1.65 25.67 -23.01
C CYS A 251 2.50 25.91 -24.28
N ARG A 252 1.87 26.32 -25.38
CA ARG A 252 2.49 26.33 -26.72
C ARG A 252 3.70 27.27 -26.86
N ASP A 253 3.65 28.45 -26.22
CA ASP A 253 4.64 29.52 -26.36
C ASP A 253 4.84 30.27 -25.02
N PRO A 254 5.53 29.70 -24.02
CA PRO A 254 5.68 30.29 -22.68
C PRO A 254 6.81 31.35 -22.63
N ASN A 255 6.46 32.63 -22.76
CA ASN A 255 7.42 33.73 -22.64
C ASN A 255 7.60 34.19 -21.18
N VAL A 256 8.63 33.67 -20.49
CA VAL A 256 8.99 34.05 -19.10
C VAL A 256 10.41 34.60 -19.06
N SER A 257 10.56 35.89 -18.76
CA SER A 257 11.87 36.55 -18.74
C SER A 257 12.69 36.18 -17.49
N GLY A 258 13.85 35.55 -17.69
CA GLY A 258 14.83 35.29 -16.63
C GLY A 258 14.80 33.89 -16.01
N HIS A 259 14.12 32.93 -16.63
CA HIS A 259 14.27 31.50 -16.27
C HIS A 259 15.26 30.80 -17.21
N ALA A 260 16.14 30.00 -16.63
CA ALA A 260 16.90 28.98 -17.35
C ALA A 260 16.14 27.66 -17.29
N GLU A 261 16.11 26.90 -18.38
CA GLU A 261 15.50 25.57 -18.43
C GLU A 261 16.15 24.66 -17.38
N SER A 262 15.36 24.16 -16.42
CA SER A 262 15.88 23.47 -15.23
C SER A 262 16.16 21.98 -15.49
N TYR A 263 17.10 21.70 -16.40
CA TYR A 263 17.65 20.36 -16.67
C TYR A 263 18.22 19.65 -15.43
N ALA A 264 18.37 20.37 -14.30
CA ALA A 264 18.86 19.84 -13.03
C ALA A 264 18.00 18.70 -12.46
N LEU A 265 16.68 18.74 -12.63
CA LEU A 265 15.78 17.67 -12.14
C LEU A 265 15.89 16.39 -12.99
N GLU A 266 15.87 16.53 -14.32
CA GLU A 266 16.08 15.40 -15.24
C GLU A 266 17.46 14.76 -15.04
N PHE A 267 18.51 15.59 -14.91
CA PHE A 267 19.86 15.12 -14.61
C PHE A 267 19.94 14.40 -13.24
N PHE A 268 19.22 14.89 -12.23
CA PHE A 268 19.13 14.24 -10.93
C PHE A 268 18.45 12.87 -11.03
N ASP A 269 17.33 12.74 -11.75
CA ASP A 269 16.65 11.47 -12.00
C ASP A 269 17.55 10.45 -12.73
N VAL A 270 18.32 10.90 -13.73
CA VAL A 270 19.34 10.07 -14.41
C VAL A 270 20.43 9.62 -13.42
N CYS A 271 20.86 10.50 -12.51
CA CYS A 271 21.80 10.14 -11.44
C CYS A 271 21.19 9.12 -10.46
N VAL A 272 19.91 9.24 -10.08
CA VAL A 272 19.24 8.25 -9.23
C VAL A 272 19.15 6.90 -9.94
N ALA A 273 18.78 6.90 -11.23
CA ALA A 273 18.73 5.69 -12.04
C ALA A 273 20.10 4.99 -12.13
N PHE A 274 21.19 5.75 -12.32
CA PHE A 274 22.55 5.22 -12.32
C PHE A 274 22.97 4.63 -10.97
N VAL A 275 22.72 5.34 -9.86
CA VAL A 275 23.02 4.84 -8.49
C VAL A 275 22.19 3.59 -8.16
N CYS A 276 20.92 3.57 -8.56
CA CYS A 276 20.06 2.40 -8.45
C CYS A 276 20.55 1.21 -9.28
N LEU A 277 21.00 1.44 -10.53
CA LEU A 277 21.56 0.41 -11.39
C LEU A 277 22.88 -0.15 -10.84
N MET A 278 23.79 0.70 -10.36
CA MET A 278 25.06 0.25 -9.75
C MET A 278 24.83 -0.49 -8.43
N SER A 279 23.86 -0.04 -7.62
CA SER A 279 23.40 -0.77 -6.44
C SER A 279 22.79 -2.15 -6.83
N LEU A 280 21.99 -2.21 -7.89
CA LEU A 280 21.41 -3.44 -8.44
C LEU A 280 22.48 -4.38 -9.01
N LEU A 281 23.55 -3.88 -9.62
CA LEU A 281 24.66 -4.70 -10.14
C LEU A 281 25.55 -5.24 -9.02
N LEU A 282 25.79 -4.47 -7.95
CA LEU A 282 26.60 -4.89 -6.79
C LEU A 282 25.82 -5.77 -5.78
N CYS A 283 24.49 -5.65 -5.77
CA CYS A 283 23.61 -6.63 -5.11
C CYS A 283 23.38 -7.85 -6.01
N GLY A 284 23.16 -7.63 -7.31
CA GLY A 284 22.96 -8.64 -8.34
C GLY A 284 24.13 -9.61 -8.43
N ARG A 285 25.38 -9.15 -8.42
CA ARG A 285 26.57 -10.03 -8.32
C ARG A 285 26.58 -10.94 -7.07
N SER A 286 25.90 -10.54 -6.00
CA SER A 286 25.71 -11.34 -4.77
C SER A 286 24.51 -12.29 -4.83
N VAL A 287 23.64 -12.14 -5.85
CA VAL A 287 22.39 -12.88 -6.05
C VAL A 287 22.41 -13.71 -7.35
N LEU A 288 23.39 -13.49 -8.23
CA LEU A 288 23.59 -14.15 -9.52
C LEU A 288 23.76 -15.67 -9.39
N ARG A 289 24.32 -16.15 -8.26
CA ARG A 289 24.39 -17.58 -7.92
C ARG A 289 23.02 -18.22 -7.60
N GLY A 290 21.98 -17.43 -7.36
CA GLY A 290 20.59 -17.89 -7.21
C GLY A 290 19.70 -17.58 -8.42
N VAL A 291 19.95 -16.48 -9.14
CA VAL A 291 19.15 -16.05 -10.32
C VAL A 291 19.40 -16.92 -11.56
N LEU A 292 20.34 -17.86 -11.53
CA LEU A 292 20.47 -18.93 -12.53
C LEU A 292 19.17 -19.75 -12.70
N LEU A 293 18.25 -19.70 -11.74
CA LEU A 293 16.93 -20.35 -11.75
C LEU A 293 15.76 -19.46 -12.27
N GLN A 294 15.98 -18.20 -12.64
CA GLN A 294 14.88 -17.27 -12.98
C GLN A 294 14.91 -16.73 -14.43
N HIS A 295 15.72 -17.32 -15.31
CA HIS A 295 15.96 -16.79 -16.65
C HIS A 295 14.74 -16.82 -17.59
N GLU A 296 13.76 -17.72 -17.39
CA GLU A 296 12.56 -17.81 -18.24
C GLU A 296 11.61 -16.61 -18.10
N TYR A 297 11.48 -16.02 -16.90
CA TYR A 297 10.38 -15.08 -16.62
C TYR A 297 10.57 -13.70 -17.32
N VAL A 298 11.81 -13.32 -17.62
CA VAL A 298 12.14 -11.96 -18.09
C VAL A 298 11.84 -11.75 -19.59
N GLN A 299 11.89 -12.80 -20.40
CA GLN A 299 11.65 -12.67 -21.85
C GLN A 299 10.19 -12.33 -22.20
N PHE A 300 9.21 -12.75 -21.38
CA PHE A 300 7.78 -12.53 -21.69
C PHE A 300 7.33 -11.07 -21.50
N PHE A 301 7.91 -10.35 -20.53
CA PHE A 301 7.39 -9.04 -20.09
C PHE A 301 7.87 -7.85 -20.95
N LYS A 302 9.05 -7.96 -21.57
CA LYS A 302 9.77 -6.81 -22.15
C LYS A 302 9.10 -6.19 -23.39
N HIS A 303 8.16 -6.88 -24.04
CA HIS A 303 7.66 -6.51 -25.37
C HIS A 303 6.21 -5.97 -25.44
N ARG A 304 5.50 -5.84 -24.30
CA ARG A 304 4.07 -5.40 -24.28
C ARG A 304 3.77 -4.04 -23.65
N LEU A 305 4.66 -3.46 -22.82
CA LEU A 305 4.31 -2.32 -21.97
C LEU A 305 4.72 -0.92 -22.48
N ILE A 306 5.67 -0.81 -23.41
CA ILE A 306 6.27 0.49 -23.81
C ILE A 306 5.37 1.34 -24.74
N ARG A 307 4.24 0.80 -25.23
CA ARG A 307 3.36 1.49 -26.22
C ARG A 307 1.93 1.76 -25.71
N ARG A 308 1.73 2.05 -24.42
CA ARG A 308 0.37 2.32 -23.89
C ARG A 308 0.22 3.27 -22.69
N SER A 309 0.92 4.40 -22.66
CA SER A 309 0.62 5.50 -21.72
C SER A 309 1.09 6.88 -22.20
N LYS A 310 0.17 7.65 -22.81
CA LYS A 310 0.24 9.12 -22.93
C LYS A 310 -1.16 9.72 -22.69
N THR A 311 -1.62 9.63 -21.44
CA THR A 311 -2.82 10.32 -20.90
C THR A 311 -2.76 10.35 -19.36
N SER A 312 -3.54 11.24 -18.75
CA SER A 312 -3.46 11.78 -17.36
C SER A 312 -3.55 10.81 -16.15
N SER A 313 -2.99 9.59 -16.22
CA SER A 313 -2.98 8.61 -15.11
C SER A 313 -1.55 8.18 -14.70
N SER A 314 -0.53 8.92 -15.17
CA SER A 314 0.88 8.57 -14.95
C SER A 314 1.41 8.96 -13.56
N TYR A 315 0.89 10.04 -12.95
CA TYR A 315 1.38 10.54 -11.66
C TYR A 315 1.02 9.60 -10.50
N ASP A 316 -0.22 9.08 -10.46
CA ASP A 316 -0.65 8.12 -9.43
C ASP A 316 0.22 6.85 -9.46
N MET A 317 0.43 6.29 -10.65
CA MET A 317 1.27 5.11 -10.85
C MET A 317 2.75 5.38 -10.50
N CYS A 318 3.27 6.55 -10.87
CA CYS A 318 4.63 6.96 -10.52
C CYS A 318 4.78 7.12 -9.00
N GLY A 319 3.85 7.80 -8.33
CA GLY A 319 3.84 8.00 -6.88
C GLY A 319 3.74 6.69 -6.10
N ILE A 320 2.90 5.75 -6.54
CA ILE A 320 2.82 4.40 -5.97
C ILE A 320 4.16 3.67 -6.12
N LEU A 321 4.79 3.69 -7.29
CA LEU A 321 6.07 3.00 -7.54
C LEU A 321 7.25 3.64 -6.79
N LEU A 322 7.38 4.97 -6.82
CA LEU A 322 8.41 5.70 -6.07
C LEU A 322 8.22 5.54 -4.56
N GLY A 323 7.00 5.71 -4.06
CA GLY A 323 6.66 5.55 -2.64
C GLY A 323 6.92 4.13 -2.13
N THR A 324 6.42 3.09 -2.81
CA THR A 324 6.65 1.69 -2.40
C THR A 324 8.11 1.27 -2.54
N SER A 325 8.83 1.72 -3.57
CA SER A 325 10.27 1.44 -3.69
C SER A 325 11.08 2.12 -2.59
N THR A 326 10.70 3.33 -2.18
CA THR A 326 11.32 4.06 -1.07
C THR A 326 11.03 3.40 0.27
N LEU A 327 9.79 2.97 0.51
CA LEU A 327 9.41 2.19 1.70
C LEU A 327 10.24 0.90 1.81
N LEU A 328 10.42 0.16 0.71
CA LEU A 328 11.26 -1.04 0.69
C LEU A 328 12.75 -0.73 0.91
N VAL A 329 13.25 0.41 0.43
CA VAL A 329 14.61 0.89 0.71
C VAL A 329 14.79 1.23 2.19
N TRP A 330 13.80 1.87 2.83
CA TRP A 330 13.81 2.17 4.27
C TRP A 330 13.65 0.92 5.15
N VAL A 331 12.81 -0.04 4.77
CA VAL A 331 12.79 -1.39 5.40
C VAL A 331 14.16 -2.07 5.25
N GLY A 332 14.86 -1.83 4.13
CA GLY A 332 16.25 -2.25 3.93
C GLY A 332 17.24 -1.70 4.97
N VAL A 333 16.96 -0.57 5.61
CA VAL A 333 17.82 0.03 6.66
C VAL A 333 17.83 -0.83 7.93
N ILE A 334 16.75 -1.56 8.21
CA ILE A 334 16.63 -2.49 9.35
C ILE A 334 17.77 -3.54 9.31
N ARG A 335 18.26 -3.91 8.11
CA ARG A 335 19.41 -4.80 7.94
C ARG A 335 20.73 -4.21 8.46
N TYR A 336 20.91 -2.90 8.48
CA TYR A 336 22.11 -2.29 9.07
C TYR A 336 21.99 -2.22 10.60
N PHE A 337 20.79 -1.99 11.14
CA PHE A 337 20.56 -2.06 12.58
C PHE A 337 20.84 -3.46 13.15
N SER A 338 20.68 -4.54 12.37
CA SER A 338 21.06 -5.91 12.81
C SER A 338 22.56 -6.12 13.04
N PHE A 339 23.44 -5.17 12.67
CA PHE A 339 24.85 -5.19 13.08
C PHE A 339 25.01 -4.94 14.60
N PHE A 340 24.11 -4.15 15.18
CA PHE A 340 24.10 -3.84 16.60
C PHE A 340 23.35 -4.93 17.38
N GLN A 341 24.04 -5.57 18.31
CA GLN A 341 23.53 -6.74 19.06
C GLN A 341 22.17 -6.51 19.73
N LYS A 342 21.92 -5.31 20.30
CA LYS A 342 20.64 -4.98 20.95
C LYS A 342 19.44 -4.99 19.97
N TYR A 343 19.62 -4.45 18.76
CA TYR A 343 18.55 -4.39 17.75
C TYR A 343 18.43 -5.70 16.97
N ASN A 344 19.53 -6.44 16.80
CA ASN A 344 19.51 -7.75 16.14
C ASN A 344 18.54 -8.74 16.82
N ILE A 345 18.47 -8.74 18.17
CA ILE A 345 17.54 -9.58 18.93
C ILE A 345 16.09 -9.35 18.47
N LEU A 346 15.63 -8.09 18.43
CA LEU A 346 14.26 -7.73 18.03
C LEU A 346 13.94 -8.16 16.59
N ILE A 347 14.91 -8.02 15.67
CA ILE A 347 14.76 -8.40 14.26
C ILE A 347 14.67 -9.93 14.11
N VAL A 348 15.47 -10.68 14.88
CA VAL A 348 15.44 -12.15 14.92
C VAL A 348 14.13 -12.64 15.55
N THR A 349 13.69 -12.05 16.66
CA THR A 349 12.37 -12.31 17.28
C THR A 349 11.23 -12.12 16.29
N LEU A 350 11.16 -10.98 15.60
CA LEU A 350 10.10 -10.71 14.63
C LEU A 350 10.09 -11.75 13.50
N ARG A 351 11.28 -12.11 12.98
CA ARG A 351 11.41 -13.15 11.95
C ARG A 351 11.03 -14.56 12.44
N ALA A 352 11.29 -14.88 13.71
CA ALA A 352 10.93 -16.16 14.33
C ALA A 352 9.42 -16.24 14.64
N ALA A 353 8.81 -15.14 15.06
CA ALA A 353 7.37 -15.04 15.31
C ALA A 353 6.54 -15.15 14.02
N PHE A 354 7.00 -14.50 12.94
CA PHE A 354 6.29 -14.34 11.67
C PHE A 354 5.55 -15.60 11.13
N PRO A 355 6.16 -16.80 10.99
CA PRO A 355 5.45 -17.98 10.49
C PRO A 355 4.34 -18.49 11.44
N ASN A 356 4.49 -18.31 12.74
CA ASN A 356 3.47 -18.70 13.72
C ASN A 356 2.34 -17.65 13.79
N VAL A 357 2.70 -16.38 13.71
CA VAL A 357 1.74 -15.26 13.59
C VAL A 357 0.89 -15.41 12.34
N ILE A 358 1.46 -15.73 11.17
CA ILE A 358 0.68 -15.98 9.94
C ILE A 358 -0.36 -17.10 10.14
N ARG A 359 0.04 -18.23 10.72
CA ARG A 359 -0.87 -19.36 10.98
C ARG A 359 -2.04 -18.94 11.88
N PHE A 360 -1.75 -18.21 12.95
CA PHE A 360 -2.77 -17.65 13.85
C PHE A 360 -3.69 -16.66 13.12
N CYS A 361 -3.12 -15.73 12.35
CA CYS A 361 -3.88 -14.77 11.54
C CYS A 361 -4.78 -15.45 10.50
N CYS A 362 -4.39 -16.57 9.89
CA CYS A 362 -5.25 -17.32 8.98
C CYS A 362 -6.51 -17.87 9.69
N CYS A 363 -6.36 -18.42 10.91
CA CYS A 363 -7.49 -18.89 11.71
C CYS A 363 -8.41 -17.73 12.14
N VAL A 364 -7.82 -16.62 12.59
CA VAL A 364 -8.53 -15.40 12.99
C VAL A 364 -9.28 -14.77 11.80
N ALA A 365 -8.66 -14.76 10.61
CA ALA A 365 -9.27 -14.20 9.41
C ALA A 365 -10.55 -14.93 8.99
N ALA A 366 -10.64 -16.26 9.20
CA ALA A 366 -11.87 -17.01 8.95
C ALA A 366 -13.04 -16.55 9.84
N ILE A 367 -12.78 -16.35 11.14
CA ILE A 367 -13.76 -15.83 12.11
C ILE A 367 -14.14 -14.38 11.75
N TYR A 368 -13.15 -13.55 11.46
CA TYR A 368 -13.32 -12.15 11.08
C TYR A 368 -14.17 -12.00 9.81
N MET A 369 -13.93 -12.81 8.78
CA MET A 369 -14.76 -12.83 7.57
C MET A 369 -16.20 -13.27 7.85
N GLY A 370 -16.41 -14.21 8.78
CA GLY A 370 -17.74 -14.57 9.27
C GLY A 370 -18.50 -13.38 9.86
N TYR A 371 -17.84 -12.59 10.73
CA TYR A 371 -18.38 -11.33 11.21
C TYR A 371 -18.62 -10.33 10.06
N CYS A 372 -17.65 -10.12 9.15
CA CYS A 372 -17.81 -9.22 8.00
C CYS A 372 -19.05 -9.53 7.14
N PHE A 373 -19.30 -10.79 6.79
CA PHE A 373 -20.48 -11.17 6.01
C PHE A 373 -21.77 -10.99 6.81
N CYS A 374 -21.77 -11.38 8.09
CA CYS A 374 -22.93 -11.26 8.98
C CYS A 374 -23.33 -9.78 9.19
N GLY A 375 -22.37 -8.92 9.52
CA GLY A 375 -22.58 -7.48 9.66
C GLY A 375 -22.99 -6.81 8.35
N TRP A 376 -22.41 -7.18 7.21
CA TRP A 376 -22.79 -6.62 5.91
C TRP A 376 -24.27 -6.90 5.57
N VAL A 377 -24.71 -8.14 5.76
CA VAL A 377 -26.08 -8.55 5.39
C VAL A 377 -27.12 -8.03 6.38
N VAL A 378 -26.86 -8.08 7.69
CA VAL A 378 -27.86 -7.73 8.71
C VAL A 378 -27.86 -6.23 9.05
N LEU A 379 -26.69 -5.59 9.15
CA LEU A 379 -26.58 -4.19 9.56
C LEU A 379 -26.46 -3.21 8.38
N GLY A 380 -26.03 -3.69 7.20
CA GLY A 380 -25.82 -2.87 6.01
C GLY A 380 -27.03 -2.05 5.50
N PRO A 381 -28.30 -2.52 5.65
CA PRO A 381 -29.47 -1.70 5.32
C PRO A 381 -29.67 -0.51 6.27
N TYR A 382 -29.21 -0.64 7.53
CA TYR A 382 -29.55 0.27 8.63
C TYR A 382 -28.41 1.25 8.96
N HIS A 383 -27.16 0.80 8.96
CA HIS A 383 -25.98 1.57 9.38
C HIS A 383 -25.11 1.96 8.17
N ALA A 384 -24.75 3.25 8.04
CA ALA A 384 -23.96 3.76 6.93
C ALA A 384 -22.60 3.07 6.78
N LYS A 385 -21.93 2.74 7.89
CA LYS A 385 -20.63 2.05 7.92
C LYS A 385 -20.68 0.60 7.42
N PHE A 386 -21.86 -0.03 7.41
CA PHE A 386 -22.00 -1.45 7.07
C PHE A 386 -22.48 -1.70 5.62
N ARG A 387 -22.67 -0.66 4.80
CA ARG A 387 -23.28 -0.78 3.45
C ARG A 387 -22.51 -1.62 2.44
N SER A 388 -21.20 -1.78 2.60
CA SER A 388 -20.38 -2.61 1.70
C SER A 388 -19.34 -3.40 2.48
N LEU A 389 -18.98 -4.59 1.99
CA LEU A 389 -18.02 -5.47 2.66
C LEU A 389 -16.67 -4.79 2.96
N SER A 390 -16.22 -3.86 2.11
CA SER A 390 -15.01 -3.06 2.35
C SER A 390 -15.16 -2.08 3.51
N MET A 391 -16.31 -1.41 3.62
CA MET A 391 -16.59 -0.48 4.73
C MET A 391 -16.84 -1.23 6.04
N VAL A 392 -17.47 -2.41 5.98
CA VAL A 392 -17.59 -3.32 7.13
C VAL A 392 -16.21 -3.73 7.63
N SER A 393 -15.30 -4.13 6.72
CA SER A 393 -13.93 -4.49 7.13
C SER A 393 -13.17 -3.30 7.73
N GLN A 394 -13.30 -2.10 7.16
CA GLN A 394 -12.72 -0.87 7.74
C GLN A 394 -13.27 -0.59 9.15
N CYS A 395 -14.59 -0.65 9.34
CA CYS A 395 -15.26 -0.44 10.62
C CYS A 395 -14.88 -1.51 11.67
N LEU A 396 -14.90 -2.80 11.29
CA LEU A 396 -14.49 -3.87 12.20
C LEU A 396 -12.99 -3.80 12.52
N PHE A 397 -12.15 -3.33 11.61
CA PHE A 397 -10.72 -3.11 11.90
C PHE A 397 -10.49 -1.89 12.81
N SER A 398 -11.22 -0.78 12.65
CA SER A 398 -11.13 0.37 13.57
C SER A 398 -11.57 -0.03 14.98
N LEU A 399 -12.68 -0.78 15.09
CA LEU A 399 -13.20 -1.32 16.36
C LEU A 399 -12.19 -2.23 17.09
N ILE A 400 -11.44 -3.09 16.38
CA ILE A 400 -10.37 -3.91 16.99
C ILE A 400 -9.27 -3.04 17.64
N ASN A 401 -9.00 -1.86 17.07
CA ASN A 401 -8.02 -0.91 17.59
C ASN A 401 -8.62 0.08 18.60
N GLY A 402 -9.89 -0.08 18.99
CA GLY A 402 -10.60 0.79 19.93
C GLY A 402 -11.11 2.11 19.34
N ASP A 403 -11.07 2.28 18.02
CA ASP A 403 -11.49 3.49 17.33
C ASP A 403 -13.00 3.50 17.00
N ASP A 404 -13.59 4.68 17.11
CA ASP A 404 -14.97 5.02 16.74
C ASP A 404 -16.11 4.19 17.38
N MET A 405 -15.80 3.48 18.49
CA MET A 405 -16.69 2.49 19.13
C MET A 405 -18.09 3.03 19.44
N PHE A 406 -18.20 4.12 20.20
CA PHE A 406 -19.49 4.66 20.66
C PHE A 406 -20.43 5.06 19.50
N VAL A 407 -19.86 5.59 18.41
CA VAL A 407 -20.62 6.01 17.22
C VAL A 407 -21.31 4.83 16.54
N THR A 408 -20.70 3.64 16.57
CA THR A 408 -21.33 2.42 16.02
C THR A 408 -22.51 1.90 16.84
N PHE A 409 -22.59 2.26 18.12
CA PHE A 409 -23.72 1.91 18.99
C PHE A 409 -24.88 2.91 18.88
N THR A 410 -24.60 4.22 18.75
CA THR A 410 -25.63 5.26 18.70
C THR A 410 -26.33 5.36 17.34
N GLU A 411 -25.62 5.15 16.22
CA GLU A 411 -26.26 5.17 14.88
C GLU A 411 -27.32 4.05 14.74
N MET A 412 -27.23 2.99 15.54
CA MET A 412 -28.18 1.87 15.55
C MET A 412 -29.47 2.13 16.34
N GLU A 413 -29.53 3.14 17.21
CA GLU A 413 -30.65 3.38 18.14
C GLU A 413 -31.99 3.66 17.43
N GLN A 414 -31.94 4.17 16.20
CA GLN A 414 -33.13 4.47 15.38
C GLN A 414 -33.67 3.25 14.60
N SER A 415 -33.11 2.06 14.81
CA SER A 415 -33.52 0.82 14.12
C SER A 415 -34.62 0.06 14.86
N GLY A 416 -35.33 -0.84 14.16
CA GLY A 416 -36.32 -1.72 14.79
C GLY A 416 -35.72 -2.58 15.91
N PRO A 417 -36.47 -2.89 16.99
CA PRO A 417 -35.88 -3.39 18.25
C PRO A 417 -35.14 -4.73 18.11
N LEU A 418 -35.58 -5.61 17.21
CA LEU A 418 -34.87 -6.87 16.92
C LEU A 418 -33.48 -6.63 16.30
N VAL A 419 -33.37 -5.65 15.40
CA VAL A 419 -32.11 -5.27 14.75
C VAL A 419 -31.19 -4.57 15.75
N TRP A 420 -31.74 -3.73 16.63
CA TRP A 420 -30.98 -3.09 17.70
C TRP A 420 -30.42 -4.11 18.71
N ILE A 421 -31.25 -5.03 19.22
CA ILE A 421 -30.79 -6.12 20.12
C ILE A 421 -29.70 -6.95 19.42
N PHE A 422 -29.91 -7.30 18.15
CA PHE A 422 -28.91 -8.02 17.36
C PHE A 422 -27.61 -7.23 17.22
N SER A 423 -27.64 -5.92 16.92
CA SER A 423 -26.44 -5.11 16.79
C SER A 423 -25.68 -4.97 18.11
N GLN A 424 -26.38 -4.85 19.24
CA GLN A 424 -25.72 -4.85 20.56
C GLN A 424 -24.96 -6.17 20.78
N VAL A 425 -25.63 -7.34 20.62
CA VAL A 425 -25.01 -8.65 20.79
C VAL A 425 -23.86 -8.88 19.80
N TYR A 426 -24.04 -8.49 18.54
CA TYR A 426 -23.02 -8.57 17.50
C TYR A 426 -21.77 -7.76 17.85
N LEU A 427 -21.93 -6.48 18.23
CA LEU A 427 -20.81 -5.60 18.57
C LEU A 427 -20.13 -6.02 19.88
N TYR A 428 -20.88 -6.33 20.94
CA TYR A 428 -20.29 -6.77 22.21
C TYR A 428 -19.54 -8.11 22.08
N THR A 429 -20.06 -9.09 21.33
CA THR A 429 -19.34 -10.35 21.09
C THR A 429 -18.10 -10.14 20.23
N PHE A 430 -18.17 -9.31 19.19
CA PHE A 430 -17.02 -8.96 18.35
C PHE A 430 -15.91 -8.28 19.16
N ILE A 431 -16.24 -7.20 19.87
CA ILE A 431 -15.28 -6.39 20.64
C ILE A 431 -14.63 -7.25 21.74
N SER A 432 -15.41 -8.00 22.52
CA SER A 432 -14.87 -8.83 23.59
C SER A 432 -14.00 -9.99 23.08
N LEU A 433 -14.41 -10.67 22.00
CA LEU A 433 -13.62 -11.73 21.39
C LEU A 433 -12.30 -11.20 20.81
N PHE A 434 -12.35 -10.15 20.00
CA PHE A 434 -11.16 -9.70 19.27
C PHE A 434 -10.19 -8.90 20.16
N ILE A 435 -10.68 -8.01 21.04
CA ILE A 435 -9.79 -7.21 21.90
C ILE A 435 -9.27 -8.03 23.08
N TYR A 436 -10.11 -8.79 23.79
CA TYR A 436 -9.63 -9.48 25.01
C TYR A 436 -9.01 -10.84 24.76
N MET A 437 -9.47 -11.60 23.75
CA MET A 437 -8.91 -12.94 23.46
C MET A 437 -7.90 -12.89 22.31
N VAL A 438 -8.29 -12.44 21.11
CA VAL A 438 -7.44 -12.53 19.91
C VAL A 438 -6.19 -11.65 20.02
N LEU A 439 -6.33 -10.38 20.40
CA LEU A 439 -5.20 -9.46 20.55
C LEU A 439 -4.26 -9.90 21.69
N SER A 440 -4.79 -10.37 22.81
CA SER A 440 -3.99 -10.93 23.92
C SER A 440 -3.18 -12.15 23.48
N LEU A 441 -3.78 -13.07 22.71
CA LEU A 441 -3.07 -14.22 22.13
C LEU A 441 -2.01 -13.80 21.10
N PHE A 442 -2.28 -12.80 20.27
CA PHE A 442 -1.32 -12.23 19.32
C PHE A 442 -0.09 -11.65 20.04
N ILE A 443 -0.31 -10.88 21.11
CA ILE A 443 0.74 -10.34 21.98
C ILE A 443 1.51 -11.50 22.64
N ALA A 444 0.83 -12.48 23.21
CA ALA A 444 1.46 -13.64 23.86
C ALA A 444 2.34 -14.47 22.91
N LEU A 445 1.93 -14.63 21.64
CA LEU A 445 2.75 -15.31 20.62
C LEU A 445 4.04 -14.54 20.31
N ILE A 446 3.99 -13.21 20.25
CA ILE A 446 5.17 -12.37 20.01
C ILE A 446 6.08 -12.33 21.25
N THR A 447 5.52 -12.22 22.46
CA THR A 447 6.26 -12.26 23.72
C THR A 447 6.94 -13.62 23.93
N GLY A 448 6.26 -14.74 23.66
CA GLY A 448 6.88 -16.07 23.71
C GLY A 448 8.02 -16.25 22.70
N ALA A 449 7.90 -15.66 21.51
CA ALA A 449 9.00 -15.60 20.53
C ALA A 449 10.14 -14.65 20.95
N TYR A 450 9.87 -13.62 21.75
CA TYR A 450 10.89 -12.76 22.34
C TYR A 450 11.65 -13.49 23.45
N ASP A 451 10.93 -14.09 24.41
CA ASP A 451 11.51 -14.77 25.56
C ASP A 451 12.35 -15.99 25.17
N THR A 452 11.92 -16.75 24.15
CA THR A 452 12.71 -17.88 23.63
C THR A 452 14.01 -17.43 22.96
N ILE A 453 13.99 -16.36 22.15
CA ILE A 453 15.21 -15.78 21.55
C ILE A 453 16.10 -15.12 22.62
N MET A 454 15.53 -14.51 23.66
CA MET A 454 16.27 -13.94 24.80
C MET A 454 16.91 -15.02 25.68
N ALA A 455 16.23 -16.14 25.90
CA ALA A 455 16.79 -17.31 26.59
C ALA A 455 17.96 -17.91 25.79
N GLN A 456 17.76 -18.14 24.49
CA GLN A 456 18.83 -18.57 23.58
C GLN A 456 20.01 -17.60 23.60
N THR A 457 19.76 -16.28 23.55
CA THR A 457 20.84 -15.26 23.58
C THR A 457 21.64 -15.27 24.89
N LYS A 458 21.03 -15.65 26.02
CA LYS A 458 21.73 -15.85 27.30
C LYS A 458 22.52 -17.16 27.33
N GLU A 459 22.00 -18.24 26.73
CA GLU A 459 22.62 -19.56 26.73
C GLU A 459 23.70 -19.73 25.64
N GLN A 460 23.65 -18.94 24.56
CA GLN A 460 24.60 -18.94 23.43
C GLN A 460 26.00 -18.37 23.76
N VAL A 461 26.38 -18.43 25.04
CA VAL A 461 27.78 -18.60 25.48
C VAL A 461 28.27 -20.03 25.12
N ARG A 462 27.36 -21.00 25.01
CA ARG A 462 27.65 -22.31 24.41
C ARG A 462 27.77 -22.18 22.88
N VAL A 463 28.94 -22.56 22.39
CA VAL A 463 29.41 -22.29 21.03
C VAL A 463 28.83 -23.33 20.04
N SER A 464 28.23 -22.87 18.94
CA SER A 464 27.76 -23.75 17.85
C SER A 464 28.93 -24.44 17.15
N ALA A 465 28.76 -25.65 16.60
CA ALA A 465 29.84 -26.43 15.97
C ALA A 465 30.59 -25.66 14.86
N LEU A 466 29.88 -24.90 14.01
CA LEU A 466 30.50 -24.00 13.01
C LEU A 466 31.36 -22.92 13.67
N HIS A 467 30.93 -22.45 14.84
CA HIS A 467 31.55 -21.35 15.57
C HIS A 467 32.73 -21.84 16.45
N LEU A 468 32.74 -23.14 16.83
CA LEU A 468 33.90 -23.86 17.38
C LEU A 468 34.97 -24.03 16.30
N PHE A 469 34.60 -24.55 15.13
CA PHE A 469 35.49 -24.70 13.97
C PHE A 469 36.14 -23.36 13.54
N ILE A 470 35.39 -22.25 13.61
CA ILE A 470 35.94 -20.90 13.39
C ILE A 470 36.95 -20.50 14.47
N SER A 471 36.73 -20.85 15.75
CA SER A 471 37.70 -20.58 16.83
C SER A 471 38.91 -21.51 16.83
N GLU A 472 38.81 -22.67 16.18
CA GLU A 472 39.90 -23.65 16.00
C GLU A 472 40.93 -23.16 14.97
N CYS A 473 40.50 -22.32 14.02
CA CYS A 473 41.36 -21.65 13.04
C CYS A 473 41.96 -20.33 13.57
N ALA A 474 42.94 -20.44 14.48
CA ALA A 474 43.65 -19.28 15.04
C ALA A 474 44.83 -18.75 14.20
N ASP A 475 45.16 -19.38 13.05
CA ASP A 475 46.21 -18.91 12.14
C ASP A 475 45.83 -17.58 11.46
N THR A 476 46.71 -16.58 11.52
CA THR A 476 46.54 -15.31 10.82
C THR A 476 46.73 -15.49 9.30
N PRO A 477 46.16 -14.61 8.44
CA PRO A 477 46.44 -14.61 7.00
C PRO A 477 47.91 -14.26 6.64
N SER A 478 48.73 -13.92 7.64
CA SER A 478 50.19 -13.77 7.54
C SER A 478 50.97 -15.03 7.94
N SER A 479 50.31 -16.09 8.41
CA SER A 479 50.95 -17.34 8.82
C SER A 479 51.58 -18.04 7.61
N GLY A 480 52.91 -18.07 7.57
CA GLY A 480 53.70 -18.54 6.42
C GLY A 480 53.56 -20.02 6.05
N LYS A 481 52.78 -20.80 6.81
CA LYS A 481 52.57 -22.26 6.66
C LYS A 481 52.16 -22.71 5.25
N PHE A 482 51.56 -21.83 4.45
CA PHE A 482 51.09 -22.14 3.09
C PHE A 482 52.03 -21.67 1.96
N ARG A 483 53.21 -21.10 2.28
CA ARG A 483 54.25 -20.82 1.27
C ARG A 483 55.08 -22.07 0.99
N GLY A 484 54.57 -22.90 0.08
CA GLY A 484 55.41 -23.88 -0.62
C GLY A 484 56.54 -23.18 -1.39
N PRO A 485 57.66 -23.88 -1.67
CA PRO A 485 58.84 -23.27 -2.29
C PRO A 485 58.53 -22.75 -3.70
N GLU A 486 59.04 -21.56 -4.02
CA GLU A 486 58.85 -20.94 -5.33
C GLU A 486 59.47 -21.79 -6.45
N ARG A 487 58.63 -22.28 -7.37
CA ARG A 487 59.07 -22.75 -8.68
C ARG A 487 58.16 -22.24 -9.79
N SER A 488 58.85 -21.92 -10.89
CA SER A 488 58.38 -21.44 -12.18
C SER A 488 57.09 -22.10 -12.72
N SER A 489 56.28 -21.25 -13.38
CA SER A 489 55.23 -21.55 -14.35
C SER A 489 55.08 -22.99 -14.85
N CYS A 490 53.89 -23.59 -14.64
CA CYS A 490 53.16 -24.24 -15.75
C CYS A 490 51.68 -24.57 -15.47
N SER A 491 50.86 -24.35 -16.50
CA SER A 491 49.66 -25.11 -16.92
C SER A 491 48.44 -25.33 -16.00
N PHE A 492 47.28 -24.94 -16.53
CA PHE A 492 45.96 -25.47 -16.16
C PHE A 492 45.84 -26.95 -16.53
N LEU A 493 45.90 -27.89 -15.57
CA LEU A 493 45.30 -29.24 -15.67
C LEU A 493 45.46 -30.03 -14.36
N CYS A 494 44.48 -29.94 -13.44
CA CYS A 494 44.39 -30.83 -12.28
C CYS A 494 42.95 -30.96 -11.75
N CYS A 495 42.03 -31.42 -12.60
CA CYS A 495 40.63 -31.70 -12.26
C CYS A 495 40.09 -32.93 -13.04
N SER A 496 40.67 -34.12 -12.81
CA SER A 496 40.09 -35.44 -13.13
C SER A 496 40.96 -36.59 -12.57
N GLY A 497 40.33 -37.73 -12.23
CA GLY A 497 40.98 -38.98 -11.83
C GLY A 497 41.35 -39.05 -10.33
N THR A 498 40.64 -39.69 -9.41
CA THR A 498 40.07 -41.06 -9.26
C THR A 498 41.06 -42.16 -8.81
N LEU A 499 40.82 -42.63 -7.59
CA LEU A 499 40.94 -44.01 -7.07
C LEU A 499 42.30 -44.76 -7.02
N ASN A 500 42.40 -45.49 -5.90
CA ASN A 500 43.02 -46.82 -5.69
C ASN A 500 44.49 -46.99 -5.28
N ALA A 501 44.62 -48.02 -4.45
CA ALA A 501 45.75 -48.93 -4.25
C ALA A 501 47.03 -48.40 -3.57
N SER A 502 47.09 -48.70 -2.27
CA SER A 502 48.29 -49.05 -1.52
C SER A 502 49.24 -49.97 -2.30
N ILE A 503 50.55 -49.76 -2.15
CA ILE A 503 51.58 -50.82 -2.09
C ILE A 503 52.89 -50.21 -1.57
N GLU A 504 53.42 -50.78 -0.47
CA GLU A 504 54.85 -50.92 -0.12
C GLU A 504 55.75 -49.68 0.07
N ARG A 505 56.81 -49.71 0.91
CA ARG A 505 57.22 -50.61 2.02
C ARG A 505 58.26 -49.85 2.86
N SER A 506 58.34 -50.12 4.16
CA SER A 506 59.43 -49.62 5.03
C SER A 506 60.68 -50.49 4.93
N ASP A 507 61.86 -49.88 4.99
CA ASP A 507 63.07 -50.55 5.52
C ASP A 507 62.93 -50.79 7.04
#